data_AF-A0A1K0FXU9-F1
#
_entry.id   AF-A0A1K0FXU9-F1
#
_cell.length_a   1.000
_cell.length_b   1.000
_cell.length_c   1.000
_cell.angle_alpha   90.00
_cell.angle_beta   90.00
_cell.angle_gamma   90.00
#
_symmetry.space_group_name_H-M   'P 1'
#
loop_
_entity.id
_entity.type
_entity.pdbx_description
1 polymer ?
#
loop_
_entity_poly.entity_id
_entity_poly.type
_entity_poly.pdbx_seq_one_letter_code
_entity_poly.pdbx_strand_id
1 'polypeptide(L)'
;MSETINKALDPLPDRWYYFFGVLEPISVLAGAYYALILPERYNHGLIPPSFLPESSAQSSLRQAGVLTNSTRMALGQLGSCYLLIMLNSALMFYALRKFLRRKGDEVVLERMVRYLIVVLGIADWTHIGLTLWLLPNGPAKRSGLIGMQKAGVMDKVALLAKPASWNSLLFGNVIITFTLFCFRVMWWTGVARGSPLKAASRSKTA
;
A
#
# COMPACT_ATOMS: atom_id res chain seq x y z
N MET A 1 34.02 -18.05 -14.02
CA MET A 1 32.96 -18.07 -15.06
C MET A 1 31.60 -18.52 -14.52
N SER A 2 31.53 -19.41 -13.52
CA SER A 2 30.27 -19.86 -12.88
C SER A 2 29.58 -18.76 -12.02
N GLU A 3 30.32 -17.99 -11.23
CA GLU A 3 29.74 -16.97 -10.33
C GLU A 3 29.05 -15.80 -11.05
N THR A 4 29.59 -15.39 -12.21
CA THR A 4 29.03 -14.29 -13.02
C THR A 4 27.75 -14.70 -13.73
N ILE A 5 27.61 -15.97 -14.11
CA ILE A 5 26.37 -16.50 -14.72
C ILE A 5 25.27 -16.63 -13.65
N ASN A 6 25.60 -17.08 -12.44
CA ASN A 6 24.63 -17.11 -11.32
C ASN A 6 24.11 -15.73 -10.94
N LYS A 7 24.95 -14.68 -10.97
CA LYS A 7 24.45 -13.30 -10.75
C LYS A 7 23.51 -12.81 -11.85
N ALA A 8 23.62 -13.33 -13.07
CA ALA A 8 22.78 -12.95 -14.20
C ALA A 8 21.37 -13.57 -14.14
N LEU A 9 21.18 -14.64 -13.35
CA LEU A 9 19.91 -15.35 -13.20
C LEU A 9 19.25 -15.15 -11.83
N ASP A 10 19.79 -14.32 -10.93
CA ASP A 10 19.17 -14.11 -9.62
C ASP A 10 17.79 -13.40 -9.72
N PRO A 11 16.68 -14.06 -9.35
CA PRO A 11 15.34 -13.46 -9.38
C PRO A 11 15.05 -12.56 -8.17
N LEU A 12 15.83 -12.66 -7.09
CA LEU A 12 15.72 -11.81 -5.91
C LEU A 12 17.10 -11.26 -5.47
N PRO A 13 17.67 -10.34 -6.26
CA PRO A 13 18.87 -9.61 -5.88
C PRO A 13 18.68 -8.81 -4.58
N ASP A 14 19.79 -8.49 -3.94
CA ASP A 14 19.82 -7.84 -2.62
C ASP A 14 19.00 -6.54 -2.57
N ARG A 15 19.03 -5.74 -3.64
CA ARG A 15 18.25 -4.49 -3.76
C ARG A 15 16.74 -4.73 -3.63
N TRP A 16 16.23 -5.76 -4.31
CA TRP A 16 14.82 -6.14 -4.26
C TRP A 16 14.45 -6.77 -2.92
N TYR A 17 15.37 -7.53 -2.31
CA TYR A 17 15.16 -8.06 -0.97
C TYR A 17 15.05 -6.96 0.09
N TYR A 18 15.96 -5.97 0.09
CA TYR A 18 15.90 -4.89 1.08
C TYR A 18 14.64 -4.05 0.92
N PHE A 19 14.19 -3.84 -0.31
CA PHE A 19 12.96 -3.13 -0.58
C PHE A 19 11.73 -3.92 -0.06
N PHE A 20 11.48 -5.12 -0.60
CA PHE A 20 10.28 -5.88 -0.30
C PHE A 20 10.31 -6.58 1.07
N GLY A 21 11.47 -7.04 1.51
CA GLY A 21 11.62 -7.81 2.75
C GLY A 21 11.97 -6.96 3.99
N VAL A 22 12.28 -5.67 3.84
CA VAL A 22 12.64 -4.79 4.98
C VAL A 22 11.90 -3.47 4.92
N LEU A 23 12.13 -2.66 3.88
CA LEU A 23 11.57 -1.31 3.78
C LEU A 23 10.04 -1.32 3.76
N GLU A 24 9.44 -2.18 2.93
CA GLU A 24 7.99 -2.33 2.87
C GLU A 24 7.39 -2.78 4.22
N PRO A 25 7.84 -3.88 4.86
CA PRO A 25 7.37 -4.28 6.19
C PRO A 25 7.46 -3.17 7.23
N ILE A 26 8.54 -2.38 7.26
CA ILE A 26 8.67 -1.25 8.18
C ILE A 26 7.60 -0.18 7.90
N SER A 27 7.31 0.11 6.63
CA SER A 27 6.24 1.05 6.27
C SER A 27 4.85 0.56 6.71
N VAL A 28 4.56 -0.72 6.54
CA VAL A 28 3.30 -1.35 6.98
C VAL A 28 3.22 -1.37 8.51
N LEU A 29 4.34 -1.62 9.21
CA LEU A 29 4.44 -1.55 10.65
C LEU A 29 4.08 -0.17 11.19
N ALA A 30 4.52 0.91 10.52
CA ALA A 30 4.15 2.27 10.91
C ALA A 30 2.63 2.49 10.84
N GLY A 31 1.97 1.97 9.80
CA GLY A 31 0.51 1.97 9.67
C GLY A 31 -0.17 1.16 10.77
N ALA A 32 0.35 -0.03 11.08
CA ALA A 32 -0.16 -0.89 12.16
C ALA A 32 -0.04 -0.21 13.53
N TYR A 33 1.12 0.37 13.84
CA TYR A 33 1.36 1.11 15.07
C TYR A 33 0.39 2.29 15.20
N TYR A 34 0.20 3.05 14.12
CA TYR A 34 -0.69 4.20 14.13
C TYR A 34 -2.16 3.79 14.39
N ALA A 35 -2.62 2.68 13.81
CA ALA A 35 -3.97 2.16 14.02
C ALA A 35 -4.18 1.54 15.42
N LEU A 36 -3.17 0.85 15.96
CA LEU A 36 -3.28 0.13 17.25
C LEU A 36 -3.08 1.03 18.46
N ILE A 37 -2.09 1.92 18.41
CA ILE A 37 -1.65 2.70 19.58
C ILE A 37 -2.31 4.08 19.61
N LEU A 38 -2.62 4.65 18.44
CA LEU A 38 -3.21 5.98 18.30
C LEU A 38 -4.51 5.97 17.47
N PRO A 39 -5.51 5.12 17.83
CA PRO A 39 -6.71 4.92 17.02
C PRO A 39 -7.54 6.19 16.83
N GLU A 40 -7.53 7.10 17.80
CA GLU A 40 -8.22 8.40 17.72
C GLU A 40 -7.63 9.28 16.61
N ARG A 41 -6.30 9.38 16.57
CA ARG A 41 -5.58 10.16 15.56
C ARG A 41 -5.69 9.49 14.19
N TYR A 42 -5.62 8.16 14.15
CA TYR A 42 -5.84 7.38 12.94
C TYR A 42 -7.22 7.67 12.34
N ASN A 43 -8.28 7.57 13.15
CA ASN A 43 -9.65 7.82 12.72
C ASN A 43 -9.85 9.24 12.18
N HIS A 44 -9.35 10.25 12.91
CA HIS A 44 -9.41 11.65 12.46
C HIS A 44 -8.59 11.87 11.18
N GLY A 45 -7.51 11.11 10.98
CA GLY A 45 -6.69 11.16 9.78
C GLY A 45 -7.30 10.47 8.56
N LEU A 46 -8.33 9.63 8.69
CA LEU A 46 -8.91 8.89 7.56
C LEU A 46 -9.51 9.81 6.48
N ILE A 47 -10.10 10.94 6.90
CA ILE A 47 -10.70 11.91 5.98
C ILE A 47 -10.01 13.25 6.19
N PRO A 48 -9.39 13.84 5.15
CA PRO A 48 -8.81 15.16 5.29
C PRO A 48 -9.88 16.22 5.54
N PRO A 49 -9.61 17.25 6.38
CA PRO A 49 -10.59 18.28 6.71
C PRO A 49 -11.16 19.02 5.49
N SER A 50 -10.38 19.11 4.41
CA SER A 50 -10.78 19.72 3.13
C SER A 50 -11.95 19.01 2.43
N PHE A 51 -12.20 17.74 2.78
CA PHE A 51 -13.32 16.94 2.24
C PHE A 51 -14.57 17.00 3.13
N LEU A 52 -14.48 17.64 4.30
CA LEU A 52 -15.60 17.78 5.24
C LEU A 52 -16.23 19.18 5.15
N PRO A 53 -17.56 19.30 5.33
CA PRO A 53 -18.19 20.58 5.63
C PRO A 53 -17.62 21.19 6.93
N GLU A 54 -17.56 22.51 7.03
CA GLU A 54 -17.00 23.20 8.22
C GLU A 54 -17.68 22.79 9.54
N SER A 55 -19.00 22.62 9.52
CA SER A 55 -19.78 22.16 10.68
C SER A 55 -19.39 20.73 11.11
N SER A 56 -19.22 19.83 10.14
CA SER A 56 -18.79 18.45 10.39
C SER A 56 -17.34 18.39 10.85
N ALA A 57 -16.45 19.20 10.28
CA ALA A 57 -15.05 19.29 10.68
C ALA A 57 -14.91 19.75 12.15
N GLN A 58 -15.70 20.73 12.58
CA GLN A 58 -15.74 21.17 13.97
C GLN A 58 -16.29 20.11 14.93
N SER A 59 -17.32 19.35 14.51
CA SER A 59 -17.79 18.20 15.31
C SER A 59 -16.74 17.09 15.39
N SER A 60 -16.07 16.74 14.28
CA SER A 60 -15.02 15.72 14.23
C SER A 60 -13.82 16.08 15.11
N LEU A 61 -13.45 17.36 15.20
CA LEU A 61 -12.42 17.84 16.12
C LEU A 61 -12.85 17.71 17.59
N ARG A 62 -14.12 18.04 17.91
CA ARG A 62 -14.66 17.91 19.26
C ARG A 62 -14.80 16.44 19.71
N GLN A 63 -15.12 15.54 18.78
CA GLN A 63 -15.23 14.11 19.03
C GLN A 63 -13.95 13.32 18.78
N ALA A 64 -12.85 13.98 18.37
CA ALA A 64 -11.58 13.30 18.10
C ALA A 64 -11.06 12.51 19.31
N GLY A 65 -11.44 12.88 20.55
CA GLY A 65 -11.06 12.15 21.77
C GLY A 65 -12.01 11.02 22.20
N VAL A 66 -13.18 10.86 21.55
CA VAL A 66 -14.22 9.91 21.97
C VAL A 66 -14.58 9.01 20.79
N LEU A 67 -13.84 7.90 20.65
CA LEU A 67 -14.20 6.86 19.70
C LEU A 67 -15.34 6.01 20.25
N THR A 68 -16.28 5.63 19.37
CA THR A 68 -17.26 4.61 19.72
C THR A 68 -16.56 3.27 19.95
N ASN A 69 -17.09 2.41 20.84
CA ASN A 69 -16.53 1.09 21.09
C ASN A 69 -16.40 0.25 19.80
N SER A 70 -17.39 0.35 18.90
CA SER A 70 -17.37 -0.32 17.60
C SER A 70 -16.23 0.18 16.71
N THR A 71 -16.01 1.50 16.62
CA THR A 71 -14.90 2.06 15.83
C THR A 71 -13.56 1.65 16.41
N ARG A 72 -13.39 1.67 17.74
CA ARG A 72 -12.14 1.23 18.39
C ARG A 72 -11.85 -0.25 18.10
N MET A 73 -12.87 -1.11 18.18
CA MET A 73 -12.72 -2.52 17.83
C MET A 73 -12.33 -2.71 16.35
N ALA A 74 -12.99 -2.00 15.44
CA ALA A 74 -12.69 -2.07 14.00
C ALA A 74 -11.26 -1.62 13.69
N LEU A 75 -10.77 -0.55 14.31
CA LEU A 75 -9.39 -0.08 14.14
C LEU A 75 -8.36 -1.05 14.74
N GLY A 76 -8.67 -1.69 15.87
CA GLY A 76 -7.84 -2.75 16.44
C GLY A 76 -7.70 -3.95 15.49
N GLN A 77 -8.81 -4.37 14.87
CA GLN A 77 -8.81 -5.44 13.86
C GLN A 77 -8.04 -5.04 12.59
N LEU A 78 -8.19 -3.79 12.14
CA LEU A 78 -7.42 -3.24 11.02
C LEU A 78 -5.92 -3.24 11.31
N GLY A 79 -5.52 -2.81 12.51
CA GLY A 79 -4.13 -2.83 12.95
C GLY A 79 -3.54 -4.24 13.01
N SER A 80 -4.32 -5.21 13.47
CA SER A 80 -3.94 -6.64 13.44
C SER A 80 -3.71 -7.15 11.99
N CYS A 81 -4.57 -6.75 11.05
CA CYS A 81 -4.41 -7.09 9.64
C CYS A 81 -3.11 -6.50 9.05
N TYR A 82 -2.77 -5.25 9.38
CA TYR A 82 -1.49 -4.66 8.96
C TYR A 82 -0.29 -5.38 9.57
N LEU A 83 -0.33 -5.81 10.83
CA LEU A 83 0.74 -6.64 11.40
C LEU A 83 0.89 -7.96 10.65
N LEU A 84 -0.21 -8.61 10.27
CA LEU A 84 -0.17 -9.84 9.50
C LEU A 84 0.47 -9.63 8.13
N ILE A 85 0.12 -8.54 7.42
CA ILE A 85 0.73 -8.21 6.12
C ILE A 85 2.23 -7.93 6.27
N MET A 86 2.61 -7.17 7.30
CA MET A 86 4.00 -6.86 7.63
C MET A 86 4.82 -8.13 7.90
N LEU A 87 4.32 -9.02 8.75
CA LEU A 87 4.98 -10.29 9.08
C LEU A 87 5.06 -11.20 7.86
N ASN A 88 3.98 -11.30 7.08
CA ASN A 88 3.97 -12.10 5.87
C ASN A 88 5.04 -11.60 4.90
N SER A 89 5.14 -10.30 4.67
CA SER A 89 6.16 -9.77 3.76
C SER A 89 7.58 -9.97 4.33
N ALA A 90 7.84 -9.60 5.59
CA ALA A 90 9.17 -9.77 6.20
C ALA A 90 9.63 -11.24 6.25
N LEU A 91 8.78 -12.14 6.76
CA LEU A 91 9.13 -13.54 6.99
C LEU A 91 9.13 -14.35 5.70
N MET A 92 8.21 -14.11 4.76
CA MET A 92 8.19 -14.85 3.50
C MET A 92 9.40 -14.48 2.64
N PHE A 93 9.70 -13.19 2.45
CA PHE A 93 10.90 -12.81 1.69
C PHE A 93 12.19 -13.31 2.36
N TYR A 94 12.26 -13.30 3.69
CA TYR A 94 13.36 -13.92 4.44
C TYR A 94 13.48 -15.43 4.18
N ALA A 95 12.37 -16.17 4.31
CA ALA A 95 12.36 -17.62 4.11
C ALA A 95 12.73 -17.99 2.67
N LEU A 96 12.17 -17.29 1.68
CA LEU A 96 12.48 -17.50 0.26
C LEU A 96 13.98 -17.26 -0.01
N ARG A 97 14.55 -16.17 0.50
CA ARG A 97 15.98 -15.88 0.30
C ARG A 97 16.88 -16.85 1.05
N LYS A 98 16.56 -17.22 2.29
CA LYS A 98 17.43 -18.08 3.11
C LYS A 98 17.41 -19.54 2.65
N PHE A 99 16.24 -20.08 2.36
CA PHE A 99 16.08 -21.51 2.11
C PHE A 99 16.14 -21.86 0.60
N LEU A 100 15.42 -21.12 -0.25
CA LEU A 100 15.36 -21.43 -1.68
C LEU A 100 16.60 -20.94 -2.43
N ARG A 101 17.12 -19.74 -2.12
CA ARG A 101 18.38 -19.27 -2.74
C ARG A 101 19.56 -20.18 -2.40
N ARG A 102 19.62 -20.69 -1.16
CA ARG A 102 20.68 -21.62 -0.72
C ARG A 102 20.61 -22.97 -1.42
N LYS A 103 19.40 -23.44 -1.76
CA LYS A 103 19.19 -24.70 -2.48
C LYS A 103 19.52 -24.61 -3.97
N GLY A 104 19.70 -23.40 -4.51
CA GLY A 104 20.01 -23.18 -5.94
C GLY A 104 18.83 -23.37 -6.89
N ASP A 105 17.60 -23.45 -6.37
CA ASP A 105 16.39 -23.64 -7.20
C ASP A 105 15.76 -22.29 -7.56
N GLU A 106 16.45 -21.56 -8.44
CA GLU A 106 16.10 -20.19 -8.82
C GLU A 106 14.76 -20.10 -9.58
N VAL A 107 14.35 -21.17 -10.27
CA VAL A 107 13.07 -21.24 -10.99
C VAL A 107 11.91 -21.27 -10.01
N VAL A 108 12.00 -22.08 -8.96
CA VAL A 108 10.97 -22.11 -7.90
C VAL A 108 10.96 -20.80 -7.12
N LEU A 109 12.14 -20.24 -6.81
CA LEU A 109 12.26 -18.93 -6.17
C LEU A 109 11.53 -17.84 -6.97
N GLU A 110 11.78 -17.73 -8.28
CA GLU A 110 11.12 -16.74 -9.14
C GLU A 110 9.59 -16.90 -9.14
N ARG A 111 9.08 -18.14 -9.20
CA ARG A 111 7.63 -18.40 -9.18
C ARG A 111 6.99 -17.99 -7.86
N MET A 112 7.60 -18.35 -6.73
CA MET A 112 7.08 -18.01 -5.40
C MET A 112 7.06 -16.49 -5.19
N VAL A 113 8.16 -15.80 -5.52
CA VAL A 113 8.24 -14.34 -5.42
C VAL A 113 7.21 -13.69 -6.35
N ARG A 114 7.02 -14.21 -7.57
CA ARG A 114 6.01 -13.69 -8.49
C ARG A 114 4.60 -13.77 -7.93
N TYR A 115 4.21 -14.90 -7.35
CA TYR A 115 2.90 -15.04 -6.73
C TYR A 115 2.71 -14.13 -5.52
N LEU A 116 3.73 -14.02 -4.66
CA LEU A 116 3.70 -13.12 -3.51
C LEU A 116 3.50 -11.66 -3.93
N ILE A 117 4.24 -11.20 -4.95
CA ILE A 117 4.13 -9.85 -5.47
C ILE A 117 2.77 -9.61 -6.16
N VAL A 118 2.17 -10.63 -6.80
CA VAL A 118 0.80 -10.54 -7.37
C VAL A 118 -0.25 -10.32 -6.28
N VAL A 119 -0.18 -11.10 -5.21
CA VAL A 119 -1.10 -10.93 -4.07
C VAL A 119 -0.98 -9.51 -3.50
N LEU A 120 0.25 -9.02 -3.29
CA LEU A 120 0.49 -7.67 -2.79
C LEU A 120 0.01 -6.59 -3.78
N GLY A 121 0.21 -6.79 -5.08
CA GLY A 121 -0.24 -5.86 -6.12
C GLY A 121 -1.77 -5.73 -6.21
N ILE A 122 -2.50 -6.82 -6.00
CA ILE A 122 -3.97 -6.79 -5.92
C ILE A 122 -4.42 -6.03 -4.66
N ALA A 123 -3.74 -6.24 -3.54
CA ALA A 123 -4.01 -5.52 -2.31
C ALA A 123 -3.80 -4.01 -2.46
N ASP A 124 -2.74 -3.57 -3.16
CA ASP A 124 -2.49 -2.14 -3.42
C ASP A 124 -3.68 -1.46 -4.11
N TRP A 125 -4.17 -2.05 -5.21
CA TRP A 125 -5.28 -1.48 -5.98
C TRP A 125 -6.59 -1.52 -5.21
N THR A 126 -6.82 -2.58 -4.43
CA THR A 126 -8.00 -2.67 -3.57
C THR A 126 -7.97 -1.57 -2.51
N HIS A 127 -6.81 -1.33 -1.90
CA HIS A 127 -6.62 -0.31 -0.87
C HIS A 127 -6.80 1.12 -1.43
N ILE A 128 -6.15 1.43 -2.55
CA ILE A 128 -6.28 2.73 -3.23
C ILE A 128 -7.72 2.93 -3.70
N GLY A 129 -8.32 1.91 -4.34
CA GLY A 129 -9.67 1.96 -4.87
C GLY A 129 -10.71 2.20 -3.78
N LEU A 130 -10.64 1.48 -2.66
CA LEU A 130 -11.54 1.68 -1.52
C LEU A 130 -11.31 3.04 -0.84
N THR A 131 -10.05 3.48 -0.69
CA THR A 131 -9.74 4.80 -0.15
C THR A 131 -10.38 5.89 -1.00
N LEU A 132 -10.21 5.83 -2.32
CA LEU A 132 -10.78 6.80 -3.25
C LEU A 132 -12.29 6.67 -3.35
N TRP A 133 -12.88 5.48 -3.26
CA TRP A 133 -14.33 5.30 -3.38
C TRP A 133 -15.07 5.82 -2.14
N LEU A 134 -14.58 5.48 -0.93
CA LEU A 134 -15.20 5.86 0.34
C LEU A 134 -14.95 7.32 0.74
N LEU A 135 -13.97 8.00 0.14
CA LEU A 135 -13.71 9.41 0.41
C LEU A 135 -14.93 10.28 0.03
N PRO A 136 -15.36 11.24 0.87
CA PRO A 136 -16.46 12.13 0.53
C PRO A 136 -16.19 12.93 -0.75
N ASN A 137 -17.25 13.36 -1.44
CA ASN A 137 -17.11 14.16 -2.66
C ASN A 137 -16.66 15.61 -2.41
N GLY A 138 -16.61 16.03 -1.14
CA GLY A 138 -16.26 17.39 -0.72
C GLY A 138 -17.43 18.12 -0.04
N PRO A 139 -17.19 19.34 0.45
CA PRO A 139 -18.21 20.16 1.11
C PRO A 139 -19.27 20.63 0.11
N ALA A 140 -20.51 20.78 0.59
CA ALA A 140 -21.59 21.35 -0.21
C ALA A 140 -21.24 22.78 -0.64
N LYS A 141 -21.46 23.12 -1.91
CA LYS A 141 -21.23 24.45 -2.44
C LYS A 141 -22.49 25.28 -2.37
N ARG A 142 -22.36 26.55 -1.99
CA ARG A 142 -23.49 27.49 -2.06
C ARG A 142 -23.76 27.80 -3.54
N SER A 143 -24.96 27.46 -4.00
CA SER A 143 -25.45 27.78 -5.34
C SER A 143 -26.46 28.92 -5.21
N GLY A 144 -26.08 30.12 -5.67
CA GLY A 144 -26.88 31.33 -5.54
C GLY A 144 -26.95 31.92 -4.12
N LEU A 145 -27.93 32.79 -3.88
CA LEU A 145 -28.08 33.51 -2.60
C LEU A 145 -28.52 32.59 -1.43
N ILE A 146 -29.24 31.50 -1.70
CA ILE A 146 -29.89 30.66 -0.66
C ILE A 146 -29.71 29.13 -0.88
N GLY A 147 -29.34 28.67 -2.07
CA GLY A 147 -29.24 27.23 -2.37
C GLY A 147 -27.96 26.57 -1.86
N MET A 148 -28.05 25.36 -1.32
CA MET A 148 -26.90 24.47 -1.11
C MET A 148 -26.94 23.34 -2.14
N GLN A 149 -25.85 23.17 -2.89
CA GLN A 149 -25.68 22.10 -3.86
C GLN A 149 -24.73 21.04 -3.28
N LYS A 150 -25.16 19.76 -3.35
CA LYS A 150 -24.36 18.61 -2.93
C LYS A 150 -23.13 18.48 -3.84
N ALA A 151 -21.96 18.24 -3.24
CA ALA A 151 -20.71 18.07 -3.98
C ALA A 151 -20.78 16.86 -4.93
N GLY A 152 -20.36 17.08 -6.18
CA GLY A 152 -20.30 16.05 -7.21
C GLY A 152 -18.94 15.36 -7.29
N VAL A 153 -18.83 14.37 -8.17
CA VAL A 153 -17.56 13.65 -8.41
C VAL A 153 -16.46 14.60 -8.94
N MET A 154 -16.83 15.61 -9.71
CA MET A 154 -15.86 16.59 -10.24
C MET A 154 -15.23 17.44 -9.14
N ASP A 155 -15.97 17.73 -8.06
CA ASP A 155 -15.44 18.47 -6.90
C ASP A 155 -14.41 17.64 -6.15
N LYS A 156 -14.67 16.34 -6.01
CA LYS A 156 -13.73 15.37 -5.44
C LYS A 156 -12.43 15.31 -6.23
N VAL A 157 -12.51 15.21 -7.55
CA VAL A 157 -11.33 15.20 -8.43
C VAL A 157 -10.57 16.51 -8.32
N ALA A 158 -11.27 17.65 -8.28
CA ALA A 158 -10.63 18.95 -8.11
C ALA A 158 -9.91 19.11 -6.75
N LEU A 159 -10.44 18.51 -5.69
CA LEU A 159 -9.77 18.44 -4.39
C LEU A 159 -8.57 17.49 -4.44
N LEU A 160 -8.74 16.28 -4.98
CA LEU A 160 -7.65 15.32 -5.15
C LEU A 160 -6.50 15.88 -6.00
N ALA A 161 -6.79 16.71 -7.00
CA ALA A 161 -5.77 17.38 -7.82
C ALA A 161 -4.96 18.46 -7.07
N LYS A 162 -5.36 18.84 -5.84
CA LYS A 162 -4.66 19.82 -4.99
C LYS A 162 -3.94 19.12 -3.84
N PRO A 163 -2.61 18.97 -3.89
CA PRO A 163 -1.83 18.31 -2.84
C PRO A 163 -2.01 18.95 -1.45
N ALA A 164 -2.20 20.27 -1.40
CA ALA A 164 -2.44 21.01 -0.16
C ALA A 164 -3.74 20.61 0.57
N SER A 165 -4.66 19.92 -0.10
CA SER A 165 -5.89 19.44 0.51
C SER A 165 -5.73 18.07 1.19
N TRP A 166 -4.58 17.41 1.04
CA TRP A 166 -4.34 16.07 1.54
C TRP A 166 -3.74 16.12 2.93
N ASN A 167 -4.08 15.13 3.75
CA ASN A 167 -3.38 14.88 5.01
C ASN A 167 -2.38 13.73 4.83
N SER A 168 -1.57 13.49 5.87
CA SER A 168 -0.55 12.43 5.84
C SER A 168 -1.12 11.03 5.56
N LEU A 169 -2.33 10.74 6.05
CA LEU A 169 -2.93 9.41 5.88
C LEU A 169 -3.44 9.18 4.45
N LEU A 170 -4.09 10.16 3.84
CA LEU A 170 -4.49 10.09 2.44
C LEU A 170 -3.26 10.00 1.52
N PHE A 171 -2.21 10.78 1.82
CA PHE A 171 -0.94 10.67 1.10
C PHE A 171 -0.34 9.27 1.21
N GLY A 172 -0.30 8.69 2.42
CA GLY A 172 0.19 7.33 2.63
C GLY A 172 -0.62 6.28 1.86
N ASN A 173 -1.95 6.33 1.99
CA ASN A 173 -2.85 5.35 1.37
C ASN A 173 -2.83 5.40 -0.16
N VAL A 174 -2.54 6.54 -0.76
CA VAL A 174 -2.56 6.71 -2.22
C VAL A 174 -1.15 6.72 -2.79
N ILE A 175 -0.29 7.68 -2.39
CA ILE A 175 1.03 7.87 -3.03
C ILE A 175 2.00 6.77 -2.63
N ILE A 176 2.10 6.44 -1.34
CA ILE A 176 3.06 5.42 -0.89
C ILE A 176 2.63 4.05 -1.44
N THR A 177 1.35 3.70 -1.33
CA THR A 177 0.81 2.45 -1.90
C THR A 177 1.00 2.36 -3.41
N PHE A 178 0.75 3.45 -4.16
CA PHE A 178 0.99 3.49 -5.60
C PHE A 178 2.48 3.35 -5.94
N THR A 179 3.35 3.99 -5.15
CA THR A 179 4.79 3.85 -5.31
C THR A 179 5.22 2.39 -5.13
N LEU A 180 4.75 1.71 -4.08
CA LEU A 180 5.01 0.29 -3.86
C LEU A 180 4.53 -0.54 -5.07
N PHE A 181 3.34 -0.27 -5.60
CA PHE A 181 2.84 -0.92 -6.82
C PHE A 181 3.78 -0.72 -8.03
N CYS A 182 4.31 0.50 -8.25
CA CYS A 182 5.29 0.76 -9.30
C CYS A 182 6.56 -0.09 -9.13
N PHE A 183 7.05 -0.28 -7.89
CA PHE A 183 8.15 -1.20 -7.62
C PHE A 183 7.81 -2.66 -7.94
N ARG A 184 6.57 -3.09 -7.68
CA ARG A 184 6.08 -4.42 -8.07
C ARG A 184 6.06 -4.60 -9.59
N VAL A 185 5.62 -3.58 -10.33
CA VAL A 185 5.65 -3.55 -11.82
C VAL A 185 7.07 -3.60 -12.35
N MET A 186 8.00 -2.84 -11.75
CA MET A 186 9.42 -2.90 -12.11
C MET A 186 9.99 -4.31 -11.88
N TRP A 187 9.61 -4.98 -10.79
CA TRP A 187 10.02 -6.37 -10.57
C TRP A 187 9.40 -7.33 -11.61
N TRP A 188 8.12 -7.22 -11.97
CA TRP A 188 7.52 -8.08 -12.99
C TRP A 188 8.11 -7.91 -14.38
N THR A 189 8.42 -6.67 -14.76
CA THR A 189 9.04 -6.36 -16.06
C THR A 189 10.48 -6.87 -16.14
N GLY A 190 11.11 -7.17 -14.99
CA GLY A 190 12.46 -7.74 -14.90
C GLY A 190 13.54 -6.67 -14.72
N VAL A 191 13.18 -5.48 -14.24
CA VAL A 191 14.14 -4.42 -13.97
C VAL A 191 15.12 -4.87 -12.88
N ALA A 192 16.41 -4.75 -13.17
CA ALA A 192 17.51 -5.04 -12.23
C ALA A 192 17.46 -6.43 -11.58
N ARG A 193 17.00 -7.46 -12.31
CA ARG A 193 17.05 -8.87 -11.89
C ARG A 193 17.23 -9.84 -13.05
N GLY A 194 17.71 -11.04 -12.75
CA GLY A 194 17.66 -12.19 -13.66
C GLY A 194 16.27 -12.81 -13.73
N SER A 195 16.01 -13.57 -14.80
CA SER A 195 14.79 -14.37 -14.94
C SER A 195 15.14 -15.79 -15.40
N PRO A 196 15.34 -16.72 -14.45
CA PRO A 196 15.50 -18.15 -14.72
C PRO A 196 14.36 -18.72 -15.57
N LEU A 197 13.13 -18.24 -15.38
CA LEU A 197 11.97 -18.69 -16.16
C LEU A 197 12.09 -18.32 -17.65
N LYS A 198 12.50 -17.09 -17.97
CA LYS A 198 12.73 -16.67 -19.36
C LYS A 198 13.91 -17.40 -19.99
N ALA A 199 14.96 -17.68 -19.21
CA ALA A 199 16.10 -18.46 -19.67
C ALA A 199 15.70 -19.91 -19.99
N ALA A 200 14.95 -20.56 -19.08
CA ALA A 200 14.46 -21.92 -19.25
C ALA A 200 13.49 -22.06 -20.44
N SER A 201 12.64 -21.05 -20.73
CA SER A 201 11.74 -21.10 -21.88
C SER A 201 12.49 -20.97 -23.21
N ARG A 202 13.51 -20.09 -23.28
CA ARG A 202 14.36 -19.95 -24.47
C ARG A 202 15.10 -21.24 -24.81
N SER A 203 15.63 -21.94 -23.81
CA SER A 203 16.31 -23.23 -24.01
C SER A 203 15.39 -24.34 -24.54
N LYS A 204 14.07 -24.24 -24.36
CA LYS A 204 13.12 -25.23 -24.91
C LYS A 204 12.71 -24.93 -26.36
N THR A 205 13.00 -23.73 -26.85
CA THR A 205 12.58 -23.25 -28.17
C THR A 205 13.74 -23.18 -29.16
N ALA A 206 14.99 -23.29 -28.67
CA ALA A 206 16.20 -23.45 -29.46
C ALA A 206 16.50 -24.94 -29.66
#